data_AF-A0A9P8ZM36-F1
#
_entry.id   AF-A0A9P8ZM36-F1
#
_cell.length_a   1.000
_cell.length_b   1.000
_cell.length_c   1.000
_cell.angle_alpha   90.00
_cell.angle_beta   90.00
_cell.angle_gamma   90.00
#
_symmetry.space_group_name_H-M   'P 1'
#
loop_
_entity.id
_entity.type
_entity.pdbx_description
1 polymer ?
#
loop_
_entity_poly.entity_id
_entity_poly.type
_entity_poly.pdbx_seq_one_letter_code
_entity_poly.pdbx_strand_id
1 'polypeptide(L)'
;MVLTWYLIARAFDRGSSHRRALPLELILAIFHYTDFFVPITDLGSHSKKPIKVTASSYAVVRKAWFESPVLDTATLARVVGCQLRTSSRDQGWADRPEAGSWTWFELSLERPREAEQPLHHARMFRTLDEAVGEDQWREVRWRSHCNRTANQLRHNLSGLRFERGHEIWRLARAGDRIAVTVCAQYGAWSNDAESGVLELWARFVPSCI
;
A
#
# COMPACT_ATOMS: atom_id res chain seq x y z
N MET A 1 13.70 5.24 14.42
CA MET A 1 12.81 6.43 14.36
C MET A 1 11.76 6.45 15.46
N VAL A 2 11.00 5.38 15.71
CA VAL A 2 9.93 5.37 16.73
C VAL A 2 10.42 5.83 18.12
N LEU A 3 11.60 5.37 18.56
CA LEU A 3 12.22 5.80 19.82
C LEU A 3 12.44 7.33 19.87
N THR A 4 12.89 7.93 18.78
CA THR A 4 13.10 9.38 18.67
C THR A 4 11.79 10.14 18.87
N TRP A 5 10.69 9.65 18.31
CA TRP A 5 9.38 10.28 18.45
C TRP A 5 8.84 10.18 19.89
N TYR A 6 9.06 9.05 20.55
CA TYR A 6 8.78 8.93 21.99
C TYR A 6 9.63 9.88 22.84
N LEU A 7 10.91 10.03 22.52
CA LEU A 7 11.79 10.97 23.23
C LEU A 7 11.33 12.42 23.03
N ILE A 8 10.88 12.79 21.83
CA ILE A 8 10.29 14.10 21.55
C ILE A 8 9.00 14.30 22.36
N ALA A 9 8.09 13.32 22.36
CA ALA A 9 6.85 13.39 23.14
C ALA A 9 7.13 13.57 24.64
N ARG A 10 8.06 12.79 25.19
CA ARG A 10 8.49 12.91 26.60
C ARG A 10 9.17 14.24 26.90
N ALA A 11 9.95 14.78 25.97
CA ALA A 11 10.58 16.08 26.14
C ALA A 11 9.55 17.21 26.16
N PHE A 12 8.49 17.12 25.34
CA PHE A 12 7.38 18.08 25.38
C PHE A 12 6.58 17.99 26.67
N ASP A 13 6.33 16.78 27.15
CA ASP A 13 5.58 16.54 28.37
C ASP A 13 6.31 16.98 29.64
N ARG A 14 7.60 16.64 29.77
CA ARG A 14 8.36 16.98 30.97
C ARG A 14 8.86 18.42 31.00
N GLY A 15 9.00 19.03 29.83
CA GLY A 15 9.68 20.32 29.69
C GLY A 15 11.15 20.26 30.10
N SER A 16 11.71 21.42 30.45
CA SER A 16 13.08 21.58 30.95
C SER A 16 13.14 22.74 31.94
N SER A 17 14.32 23.00 32.51
CA SER A 17 14.55 24.17 33.37
C SER A 17 14.24 25.52 32.70
N HIS A 18 14.20 25.57 31.36
CA HIS A 18 13.97 26.79 30.58
C HIS A 18 12.63 26.78 29.81
N ARG A 19 11.88 25.68 29.86
CA ARG A 19 10.62 25.52 29.10
C ARG A 19 9.63 24.69 29.88
N ARG A 20 8.42 25.22 30.09
CA ARG A 20 7.35 24.45 30.74
C ARG A 20 6.91 23.26 29.89
N ALA A 21 6.45 22.23 30.58
CA ALA A 21 5.67 21.13 30.03
C ALA A 21 4.55 21.65 29.12
N LEU A 22 4.32 20.98 27.99
CA LEU A 22 3.15 21.23 27.15
C LEU A 22 1.97 20.39 27.64
N PRO A 23 0.74 20.95 27.66
CA PRO A 23 -0.47 20.15 27.80
C PRO A 23 -0.53 19.01 26.78
N LEU A 24 -1.07 17.87 27.19
CA LEU A 24 -1.18 16.67 26.36
C LEU A 24 -1.88 16.96 25.04
N GLU A 25 -2.91 17.81 25.05
CA GLU A 25 -3.68 18.19 23.87
C GLU A 25 -2.79 18.89 22.82
N LEU A 26 -1.84 19.73 23.26
CA LEU A 26 -0.89 20.39 22.34
C LEU A 26 0.14 19.41 21.81
N ILE A 27 0.59 18.45 22.63
CA ILE A 27 1.50 17.39 22.17
C ILE A 27 0.80 16.57 21.09
N LEU A 28 -0.41 16.08 21.37
CA LEU A 28 -1.21 15.32 20.41
C LEU A 28 -1.49 16.13 19.15
N ALA A 29 -1.78 17.44 19.26
CA ALA A 29 -1.96 18.32 18.10
C ALA A 29 -0.67 18.44 17.27
N ILE A 30 0.49 18.65 17.90
CA ILE A 30 1.78 18.70 17.19
C ILE A 30 1.98 17.39 16.41
N PHE A 31 1.88 16.23 17.08
CA PHE A 31 2.03 14.93 16.43
C PHE A 31 0.96 14.68 15.35
N HIS A 32 -0.23 15.26 15.50
CA HIS A 32 -1.29 15.21 14.50
C HIS A 32 -0.90 15.94 13.20
N TYR A 33 -0.16 17.04 13.30
CA TYR A 33 0.20 17.89 12.16
C TYR A 33 1.60 17.65 11.60
N THR A 34 2.45 16.85 12.26
CA THR A 34 3.85 16.64 11.86
C THR A 34 4.11 15.41 10.98
N ASP A 35 3.08 14.80 10.39
CA ASP A 35 3.19 13.62 9.50
C ASP A 35 4.11 12.50 10.02
N PHE A 36 4.12 12.30 11.35
CA PHE A 36 4.86 11.20 11.95
C PHE A 36 4.09 9.90 11.77
N PHE A 37 4.54 9.09 10.83
CA PHE A 37 3.91 7.82 10.44
C PHE A 37 4.72 6.60 10.89
N VAL A 38 4.10 5.72 11.67
CA VAL A 38 4.71 4.44 12.06
C VAL A 38 4.20 3.32 11.17
N PRO A 39 5.06 2.38 10.73
CA PRO A 39 4.62 1.14 10.11
C PRO A 39 3.67 0.37 11.03
N ILE A 40 2.59 -0.16 10.47
CA ILE A 40 1.70 -1.10 11.14
C ILE A 40 2.29 -2.49 10.91
N THR A 41 3.10 -2.96 11.86
CA THR A 41 4.00 -4.12 11.69
C THR A 41 3.26 -5.43 11.40
N ASP A 42 2.07 -5.59 11.95
CA ASP A 42 1.19 -6.75 11.80
C ASP A 42 0.45 -6.79 10.45
N LEU A 43 0.41 -5.68 9.72
CA LEU A 43 -0.19 -5.58 8.38
C LEU A 43 0.82 -5.47 7.25
N GLY A 44 2.09 -5.27 7.59
CA GLY A 44 3.19 -5.27 6.63
C GLY A 44 3.24 -6.62 5.90
N SER A 45 3.12 -6.57 4.58
CA SER A 45 3.02 -7.79 3.76
C SER A 45 4.19 -7.84 2.81
N HIS A 46 4.79 -9.02 2.66
CA HIS A 46 5.95 -9.15 1.80
C HIS A 46 5.94 -10.48 1.06
N SER A 47 6.50 -10.46 -0.14
CA SER A 47 6.81 -11.66 -0.90
C SER A 47 8.30 -11.73 -1.15
N LYS A 48 8.90 -12.87 -0.80
CA LYS A 48 10.24 -13.27 -1.26
C LYS A 48 10.19 -14.31 -2.36
N LYS A 49 8.99 -14.63 -2.87
CA LYS A 49 8.78 -15.61 -3.93
C LYS A 49 8.89 -14.87 -5.26
N PRO A 50 9.94 -15.08 -6.06
CA PRO A 50 10.09 -14.38 -7.32
C PRO A 50 8.93 -14.69 -8.26
N ILE A 51 8.55 -13.71 -9.07
CA ILE A 51 7.51 -13.82 -10.07
C ILE A 51 7.96 -13.15 -11.35
N LYS A 52 7.68 -13.81 -12.48
CA LYS A 52 7.90 -13.26 -13.81
C LYS A 52 6.59 -13.20 -14.57
N VAL A 53 6.35 -12.07 -15.23
CA VAL A 53 5.21 -11.84 -16.12
C VAL A 53 5.78 -11.38 -17.46
N THR A 54 5.39 -12.05 -18.55
CA THR A 54 5.82 -11.70 -19.91
C THR A 54 4.59 -11.50 -20.78
N ALA A 55 4.56 -10.41 -21.54
CA ALA A 55 3.54 -10.17 -22.54
C ALA A 55 3.98 -10.73 -23.91
N SER A 56 3.07 -11.41 -24.60
CA SER A 56 3.29 -11.99 -25.93
C SER A 56 2.56 -11.21 -27.04
N SER A 57 1.71 -10.25 -26.67
CA SER A 57 0.91 -9.43 -27.59
C SER A 57 0.80 -8.00 -27.07
N TYR A 58 0.01 -7.16 -27.75
CA TYR A 58 -0.28 -5.80 -27.31
C TYR A 58 -1.15 -5.72 -26.03
N ALA A 59 -1.73 -6.85 -25.60
CA ALA A 59 -2.58 -6.91 -24.42
C ALA A 59 -1.76 -6.84 -23.13
N VAL A 60 -2.37 -6.32 -22.07
CA VAL A 60 -1.77 -6.31 -20.73
C VAL A 60 -1.90 -7.71 -20.13
N VAL A 61 -0.77 -8.29 -19.73
CA VAL A 61 -0.72 -9.51 -18.93
C VAL A 61 -0.54 -9.14 -17.46
N ARG A 62 -1.41 -9.69 -16.60
CA ARG A 62 -1.43 -9.44 -15.16
C ARG A 62 -1.28 -10.74 -14.41
N LYS A 63 -0.52 -10.71 -13.31
CA LYS A 63 -0.42 -11.84 -12.39
C LYS A 63 -0.42 -11.37 -10.94
N ALA A 64 -1.37 -11.89 -10.16
CA ALA A 64 -1.40 -11.68 -8.72
C ALA A 64 -0.10 -12.22 -8.09
N TRP A 65 0.45 -11.48 -7.13
CA TRP A 65 1.72 -11.83 -6.51
C TRP A 65 1.60 -12.12 -5.02
N PHE A 66 1.07 -11.18 -4.26
CA PHE A 66 0.78 -11.34 -2.84
C PHE A 66 -0.28 -10.32 -2.42
N GLU A 67 -0.80 -10.49 -1.20
CA GLU A 67 -1.86 -9.68 -0.64
C GLU A 67 -1.57 -9.34 0.81
N SER A 68 -2.27 -8.32 1.32
CA SER A 68 -2.25 -8.01 2.74
C SER A 68 -3.08 -8.99 3.57
N PRO A 69 -2.85 -9.04 4.90
CA PRO A 69 -3.87 -9.46 5.84
C PRO A 69 -5.19 -8.73 5.61
N VAL A 70 -6.26 -9.32 6.12
CA VAL A 70 -7.60 -8.71 6.12
C VAL A 70 -7.53 -7.37 6.85
N LEU A 71 -8.06 -6.34 6.22
CA LEU A 71 -8.26 -5.03 6.82
C LEU A 71 -9.49 -5.11 7.73
N ASP A 72 -9.29 -5.05 9.04
CA ASP A 72 -10.40 -4.96 9.98
C ASP A 72 -10.80 -3.50 10.25
N THR A 73 -11.92 -3.30 10.97
CA THR A 73 -12.42 -1.96 11.29
C THR A 73 -11.40 -1.14 12.10
N ALA A 74 -10.67 -1.79 13.01
CA ALA A 74 -9.66 -1.12 13.84
C ALA A 74 -8.46 -0.63 13.00
N THR A 75 -8.06 -1.44 12.02
CA THR A 75 -7.04 -1.15 11.03
C THR A 75 -7.44 0.05 10.18
N LEU A 76 -8.63 0.01 9.59
CA LEU A 76 -9.12 1.08 8.72
C LEU A 76 -9.26 2.41 9.46
N ALA A 77 -9.60 2.38 10.75
CA ALA A 77 -9.66 3.58 11.58
C ALA A 77 -8.28 4.23 11.82
N ARG A 78 -7.21 3.43 11.79
CA ARG A 78 -5.85 3.86 12.15
C ARG A 78 -4.94 4.11 10.95
N VAL A 79 -5.19 3.44 9.84
CA VAL A 79 -4.34 3.53 8.64
C VAL A 79 -4.40 4.95 8.06
N VAL A 80 -3.24 5.47 7.71
CA VAL A 80 -3.08 6.80 7.07
C VAL A 80 -2.42 6.72 5.71
N GLY A 81 -1.96 5.54 5.31
CA GLY A 81 -1.56 5.27 3.95
C GLY A 81 -0.80 3.96 3.78
N CYS A 82 -0.41 3.68 2.54
CA CYS A 82 0.43 2.54 2.20
C CYS A 82 1.39 2.87 1.04
N GLN A 83 2.42 2.04 0.89
CA GLN A 83 3.35 2.10 -0.24
C GLN A 83 3.89 0.71 -0.54
N LEU A 84 3.95 0.41 -1.83
CA LEU A 84 4.63 -0.77 -2.34
C LEU A 84 6.09 -0.43 -2.64
N ARG A 85 6.99 -1.30 -2.19
CA ARG A 85 8.40 -1.33 -2.59
C ARG A 85 8.71 -2.66 -3.23
N THR A 86 9.53 -2.67 -4.28
CA THR A 86 9.91 -3.91 -4.98
C THR A 86 11.40 -3.93 -5.30
N SER A 87 12.00 -5.12 -5.31
CA SER A 87 13.23 -5.42 -6.04
C SER A 87 12.84 -6.08 -7.36
N SER A 88 12.98 -5.36 -8.47
CA SER A 88 12.54 -5.84 -9.78
C SER A 88 13.34 -5.23 -10.93
N ARG A 89 13.15 -5.81 -12.12
CA ARG A 89 13.67 -5.29 -13.39
C ARG A 89 12.72 -5.61 -14.53
N ASP A 90 12.95 -4.95 -15.66
CA ASP A 90 12.33 -5.34 -16.92
C ASP A 90 13.18 -6.40 -17.65
N GLN A 91 12.92 -6.62 -18.94
CA GLN A 91 13.66 -7.56 -19.79
C GLN A 91 15.12 -7.16 -20.07
N GLY A 92 15.56 -5.97 -19.66
CA GLY A 92 16.93 -5.50 -19.80
C GLY A 92 17.29 -4.88 -21.15
N TRP A 93 16.33 -4.71 -22.05
CA TRP A 93 16.49 -4.06 -23.36
C TRP A 93 15.15 -3.47 -23.82
N ALA A 94 15.20 -2.42 -24.64
CA ALA A 94 14.03 -1.87 -25.33
C ALA A 94 14.49 -1.18 -26.62
N ASP A 95 13.72 -1.34 -27.70
CA ASP A 95 14.04 -0.70 -28.99
C ASP A 95 13.95 0.83 -28.92
N ARG A 96 13.03 1.33 -28.08
CA ARG A 96 12.77 2.76 -27.84
C ARG A 96 12.69 3.03 -26.34
N PRO A 97 13.82 3.07 -25.61
CA PRO A 97 13.83 3.29 -24.16
C PRO A 97 13.15 4.60 -23.73
N GLU A 98 13.19 5.62 -24.58
CA GLU A 98 12.56 6.93 -24.40
C GLU A 98 11.03 6.89 -24.35
N ALA A 99 10.41 5.82 -24.88
CA ALA A 99 8.96 5.63 -24.83
C ALA A 99 8.45 5.19 -23.44
N GLY A 100 9.35 4.99 -22.48
CA GLY A 100 9.02 4.59 -21.11
C GLY A 100 9.04 3.08 -20.90
N SER A 101 8.40 2.63 -19.82
CA SER A 101 8.39 1.22 -19.41
C SER A 101 6.98 0.65 -19.53
N TRP A 102 6.88 -0.53 -20.13
CA TRP A 102 5.63 -1.29 -20.23
C TRP A 102 5.56 -2.42 -19.22
N THR A 103 6.26 -2.26 -18.09
CA THR A 103 6.18 -3.16 -16.94
C THR A 103 5.95 -2.35 -15.67
N TRP A 104 4.93 -2.73 -14.89
CA TRP A 104 4.54 -1.98 -13.70
C TRP A 104 3.89 -2.87 -12.65
N PHE A 105 3.63 -2.27 -11.49
CA PHE A 105 2.93 -2.90 -10.37
C PHE A 105 1.61 -2.15 -10.11
N GLU A 106 0.57 -2.90 -9.76
CA GLU A 106 -0.75 -2.39 -9.41
C GLU A 106 -1.13 -2.82 -7.99
N LEU A 107 -1.87 -1.96 -7.30
CA LEU A 107 -2.61 -2.31 -6.08
C LEU A 107 -4.10 -2.43 -6.43
N SER A 108 -4.78 -3.41 -5.85
CA SER A 108 -6.25 -3.54 -5.89
C SER A 108 -6.78 -3.85 -4.50
N LEU A 109 -8.08 -3.58 -4.28
CA LEU A 109 -8.80 -4.11 -3.14
C LEU A 109 -9.45 -5.43 -3.56
N GLU A 110 -9.18 -6.51 -2.84
CA GLU A 110 -9.82 -7.80 -3.03
C GLU A 110 -10.80 -8.06 -1.90
N ARG A 111 -12.07 -8.30 -2.25
CA ARG A 111 -13.12 -8.61 -1.29
C ARG A 111 -13.21 -10.14 -1.05
N PRO A 112 -13.41 -10.59 0.19
CA PRO A 112 -13.74 -11.99 0.46
C PRO A 112 -15.03 -12.35 -0.26
N ARG A 113 -15.04 -13.51 -0.93
CA ARG A 113 -16.27 -14.05 -1.53
C ARG A 113 -17.28 -14.35 -0.44
N GLU A 114 -18.58 -14.22 -0.74
CA GLU A 114 -19.68 -14.42 0.23
C GLU A 114 -19.58 -15.74 1.02
N ALA A 115 -19.04 -16.80 0.43
CA ALA A 115 -18.83 -18.10 1.08
C ALA A 115 -17.83 -18.08 2.26
N GLU A 116 -17.02 -17.03 2.37
CA GLU A 116 -16.00 -16.86 3.42
C GLU A 116 -16.40 -15.83 4.49
N GLN A 117 -17.60 -15.22 4.38
CA GLN A 117 -18.05 -14.20 5.32
C GLN A 117 -18.84 -14.80 6.51
N PRO A 118 -18.56 -14.39 7.76
CA PRO A 118 -19.43 -14.70 8.89
C PRO A 118 -20.84 -14.10 8.69
N LEU A 119 -21.88 -14.92 8.90
CA LEU A 119 -23.30 -14.65 8.61
C LEU A 119 -23.86 -13.31 9.12
N HIS A 120 -23.23 -12.67 10.11
CA HIS A 120 -23.67 -11.39 10.67
C HIS A 120 -23.28 -10.16 9.84
N HIS A 121 -22.30 -10.26 8.93
CA HIS A 121 -21.82 -9.12 8.15
C HIS A 121 -22.51 -9.00 6.77
N ALA A 122 -22.98 -10.11 6.19
CA ALA A 122 -23.59 -10.17 4.85
C ALA A 122 -24.79 -9.23 4.64
N ARG A 123 -25.53 -8.87 5.70
CA ARG A 123 -26.74 -8.02 5.59
C ARG A 123 -26.47 -6.52 5.49
N MET A 124 -25.30 -6.03 5.89
CA MET A 124 -24.97 -4.59 5.86
C MET A 124 -24.34 -4.13 4.53
N PHE A 125 -23.90 -5.06 3.69
CA PHE A 125 -23.07 -4.75 2.51
C PHE A 125 -23.84 -4.42 1.22
N ARG A 126 -25.17 -4.61 1.20
CA ARG A 126 -25.97 -4.44 -0.04
C ARG A 126 -26.05 -3.00 -0.55
N THR A 127 -25.92 -2.00 0.30
CA THR A 127 -26.29 -0.61 -0.04
C THR A 127 -25.33 0.18 -0.95
N LEU A 128 -24.13 -0.33 -1.25
CA LEU A 128 -23.21 0.31 -2.20
C LEU A 128 -22.86 -0.58 -3.41
N ASP A 129 -23.10 -1.89 -3.31
CA ASP A 129 -22.87 -2.81 -4.42
C ASP A 129 -23.97 -2.67 -5.51
N GLU A 130 -25.08 -2.00 -5.18
CA GLU A 130 -26.11 -1.59 -6.14
C GLU A 130 -25.74 -0.34 -6.97
N ALA A 131 -24.78 0.48 -6.52
CA ALA A 131 -24.36 1.71 -7.23
C ALA A 131 -23.21 1.47 -8.24
N VAL A 132 -22.42 0.42 -8.01
CA VAL A 132 -21.31 0.00 -8.87
C VAL A 132 -21.56 -1.48 -9.08
N GLY A 133 -22.21 -1.83 -10.19
CA GLY A 133 -22.66 -3.20 -10.46
C GLY A 133 -21.58 -4.23 -10.16
N GLU A 134 -21.98 -5.42 -9.74
CA GLU A 134 -21.11 -6.49 -9.20
C GLU A 134 -19.89 -6.84 -10.09
N ASP A 135 -19.97 -6.55 -11.40
CA ASP A 135 -18.88 -6.72 -12.37
C ASP A 135 -17.87 -5.55 -12.41
N GLN A 136 -18.23 -4.33 -11.98
CA GLN A 136 -17.38 -3.14 -12.02
C GLN A 136 -16.37 -3.04 -10.87
N TRP A 137 -16.63 -3.67 -9.72
CA TRP A 137 -15.69 -3.58 -8.59
C TRP A 137 -14.36 -4.27 -8.89
N ARG A 138 -14.37 -5.31 -9.73
CA ARG A 138 -13.20 -6.12 -10.11
C ARG A 138 -12.10 -5.33 -10.86
N GLU A 139 -12.36 -4.07 -11.23
CA GLU A 139 -11.45 -3.27 -12.05
C GLU A 139 -10.79 -2.09 -11.36
N VAL A 140 -11.11 -1.78 -10.09
CA VAL A 140 -10.46 -0.65 -9.43
C VAL A 140 -9.02 -1.03 -9.05
N ARG A 141 -8.08 -0.63 -9.91
CA ARG A 141 -6.65 -0.87 -9.76
C ARG A 141 -5.91 0.45 -9.84
N TRP A 142 -4.94 0.60 -8.95
CA TRP A 142 -4.10 1.78 -8.93
C TRP A 142 -2.66 1.40 -9.24
N ARG A 143 -2.08 2.03 -10.25
CA ARG A 143 -0.67 1.83 -10.60
C ARG A 143 0.21 2.38 -9.48
N SER A 144 1.13 1.57 -8.97
CA SER A 144 2.10 1.99 -7.95
C SER A 144 3.32 2.65 -8.59
N HIS A 145 4.01 1.94 -9.50
CA HIS A 145 5.18 2.42 -10.23
C HIS A 145 5.55 1.45 -11.36
N CYS A 146 6.41 1.92 -12.26
CA CYS A 146 6.99 1.12 -13.35
C CYS A 146 8.44 0.72 -13.03
N ASN A 147 8.91 -0.37 -13.64
CA ASN A 147 10.35 -0.65 -13.64
C ASN A 147 11.10 0.41 -14.44
N ARG A 148 12.39 0.58 -14.15
CA ARG A 148 13.31 1.33 -15.01
C ARG A 148 13.48 0.61 -16.34
N THR A 149 13.30 1.33 -17.44
CA THR A 149 13.39 0.80 -18.80
C THR A 149 14.81 0.35 -19.17
N ALA A 150 14.89 -0.76 -19.92
CA ALA A 150 16.09 -1.34 -20.51
C ALA A 150 17.21 -1.57 -19.48
N ASN A 151 16.85 -2.02 -18.28
CA ASN A 151 17.81 -2.15 -17.19
C ASN A 151 18.07 -3.63 -16.87
N GLN A 152 19.33 -4.04 -17.02
CA GLN A 152 19.72 -5.43 -16.76
C GLN A 152 19.79 -5.75 -15.26
N LEU A 153 20.01 -4.75 -14.42
CA LEU A 153 20.13 -4.91 -12.98
C LEU A 153 18.78 -4.77 -12.29
N ARG A 154 18.60 -5.51 -11.20
CA ARG A 154 17.45 -5.32 -10.30
C ARG A 154 17.62 -4.04 -9.51
N HIS A 155 16.51 -3.32 -9.30
CA HIS A 155 16.48 -2.09 -8.52
C HIS A 155 15.45 -2.19 -7.42
N ASN A 156 15.81 -1.65 -6.26
CA ASN A 156 14.84 -1.36 -5.21
C ASN A 156 14.11 -0.07 -5.55
N LEU A 157 12.83 -0.20 -5.91
CA LEU A 157 11.96 0.93 -6.24
C LEU A 157 10.90 1.10 -5.17
N SER A 158 10.62 2.35 -4.84
CA SER A 158 9.49 2.73 -3.98
C SER A 158 8.43 3.38 -4.86
N GLY A 159 7.23 2.85 -4.84
CA GLY A 159 6.12 3.40 -5.62
C GLY A 159 5.48 4.61 -4.99
N LEU A 160 4.37 5.05 -5.60
CA LEU A 160 3.52 6.10 -5.05
C LEU A 160 3.07 5.77 -3.63
N ARG A 161 2.96 6.81 -2.81
CA ARG A 161 2.32 6.73 -1.49
C ARG A 161 0.83 6.95 -1.67
N PHE A 162 0.05 5.96 -1.25
CA PHE A 162 -1.39 6.05 -1.22
C PHE A 162 -1.80 6.56 0.16
N GLU A 163 -1.83 7.88 0.33
CA GLU A 163 -2.15 8.53 1.60
C GLU A 163 -3.66 8.46 1.91
N ARG A 164 -4.07 8.82 3.14
CA ARG A 164 -5.46 8.70 3.64
C ARG A 164 -6.52 9.33 2.72
N GLY A 165 -6.18 10.39 2.00
CA GLY A 165 -7.09 11.03 1.03
C GLY A 165 -7.25 10.29 -0.29
N HIS A 166 -6.41 9.28 -0.55
CA HIS A 166 -6.46 8.49 -1.76
C HIS A 166 -7.70 7.60 -1.80
N GLU A 167 -8.26 7.42 -2.99
CA GLU A 167 -9.51 6.69 -3.22
C GLU A 167 -9.50 5.26 -2.67
N ILE A 168 -8.35 4.58 -2.68
CA ILE A 168 -8.19 3.24 -2.09
C ILE A 168 -8.74 3.15 -0.67
N TRP A 169 -8.56 4.19 0.17
CA TRP A 169 -9.05 4.18 1.55
C TRP A 169 -10.50 4.59 1.68
N ARG A 170 -11.01 5.38 0.73
CA ARG A 170 -12.43 5.71 0.64
C ARG A 170 -13.27 4.49 0.25
N LEU A 171 -12.70 3.60 -0.58
CA LEU A 171 -13.36 2.40 -1.06
C LEU A 171 -13.15 1.16 -0.19
N ALA A 172 -12.05 1.12 0.58
CA ALA A 172 -11.72 0.00 1.45
C ALA A 172 -12.78 -0.22 2.54
N ARG A 173 -13.13 -1.49 2.77
CA ARG A 173 -14.07 -1.94 3.80
C ARG A 173 -13.44 -2.99 4.70
N ALA A 174 -14.04 -3.16 5.87
CA ALA A 174 -13.66 -4.23 6.76
C ALA A 174 -13.88 -5.59 6.07
N GLY A 175 -12.86 -6.44 6.03
CA GLY A 175 -12.85 -7.68 5.27
C GLY A 175 -11.95 -7.64 4.03
N ASP A 176 -11.71 -6.46 3.45
CA ASP A 176 -10.93 -6.32 2.23
C ASP A 176 -9.44 -6.66 2.46
N ARG A 177 -8.75 -7.00 1.38
CA ARG A 177 -7.29 -7.13 1.33
C ARG A 177 -6.72 -6.22 0.26
N ILE A 178 -5.51 -5.73 0.45
CA ILE A 178 -4.78 -5.01 -0.60
C ILE A 178 -3.94 -6.03 -1.36
N ALA A 179 -4.29 -6.29 -2.61
CA ALA A 179 -3.53 -7.20 -3.48
C ALA A 179 -2.52 -6.45 -4.34
N VAL A 180 -1.38 -7.10 -4.57
CA VAL A 180 -0.29 -6.61 -5.41
C VAL A 180 -0.26 -7.44 -6.69
N THR A 181 -0.35 -6.77 -7.83
CA THR A 181 -0.34 -7.39 -9.16
C THR A 181 0.87 -6.92 -9.96
N VAL A 182 1.54 -7.88 -10.61
CA VAL A 182 2.66 -7.63 -11.52
C VAL A 182 2.15 -7.60 -12.95
N CYS A 183 2.53 -6.56 -13.70
CA CYS A 183 2.01 -6.30 -15.03
C CYS A 183 3.13 -6.17 -16.07
N ALA A 184 2.85 -6.64 -17.29
CA ALA A 184 3.63 -6.37 -18.49
C ALA A 184 2.68 -6.16 -19.69
N GLN A 185 3.09 -5.33 -20.65
CA GLN A 185 2.34 -5.07 -21.88
C GLN A 185 3.28 -4.98 -23.08
N TYR A 186 2.77 -5.36 -24.25
CA TYR A 186 3.48 -5.45 -25.52
C TYR A 186 4.42 -6.65 -25.60
N GLY A 187 4.48 -7.25 -26.79
CA GLY A 187 5.27 -8.44 -27.04
C GLY A 187 6.71 -8.27 -26.58
N ALA A 188 7.25 -9.31 -25.94
CA ALA A 188 8.61 -9.41 -25.41
C ALA A 188 8.93 -8.56 -24.17
N TRP A 189 8.02 -7.69 -23.71
CA TRP A 189 8.19 -7.04 -22.41
C TRP A 189 7.98 -8.04 -21.28
N SER A 190 8.86 -8.00 -20.28
CA SER A 190 8.73 -8.86 -19.11
C SER A 190 9.07 -8.14 -17.81
N ASN A 191 8.23 -8.32 -16.80
CA ASN A 191 8.45 -7.84 -15.45
C ASN A 191 8.97 -9.01 -14.60
N ASP A 192 10.20 -8.91 -14.12
CA ASP A 192 10.86 -9.90 -13.27
C ASP A 192 11.03 -9.29 -11.88
N ALA A 193 10.15 -9.69 -10.95
CA ALA A 193 10.10 -9.20 -9.59
C ALA A 193 10.62 -10.27 -8.62
N GLU A 194 11.65 -9.94 -7.86
CA GLU A 194 12.32 -10.86 -6.93
C GLU A 194 11.67 -10.81 -5.55
N SER A 195 11.43 -9.59 -5.05
CA SER A 195 10.79 -9.37 -3.75
C SER A 195 9.97 -8.10 -3.73
N GLY A 196 8.94 -8.08 -2.90
CA GLY A 196 8.04 -6.96 -2.73
C GLY A 196 7.64 -6.79 -1.27
N VAL A 197 7.46 -5.55 -0.84
CA VAL A 197 7.00 -5.18 0.51
C VAL A 197 5.91 -4.13 0.36
N LEU A 198 4.72 -4.44 0.84
CA LEU A 198 3.63 -3.50 1.03
C LEU A 198 3.64 -3.05 2.49
N GLU A 199 4.03 -1.80 2.71
CA GLU A 199 4.02 -1.17 4.03
C GLU A 199 2.73 -0.38 4.19
N LEU A 200 2.01 -0.62 5.30
CA LEU A 200 0.91 0.23 5.75
C LEU A 200 1.41 1.06 6.92
N TRP A 201 0.96 2.31 7.01
CA TRP A 201 1.33 3.21 8.09
C TRP A 201 0.12 3.70 8.84
N ALA A 202 0.30 3.92 10.14
CA ALA A 202 -0.62 4.64 11.00
C ALA A 202 0.04 5.93 11.47
N ARG A 203 -0.77 6.90 11.89
CA ARG A 203 -0.25 8.06 12.60
C ARG A 203 0.32 7.62 13.94
N PHE A 204 1.50 8.14 14.28
CA PHE A 204 2.07 7.93 15.59
C PHE A 204 1.18 8.59 16.66
N VAL A 205 0.74 7.79 17.62
CA VAL A 205 0.07 8.27 18.83
C VAL A 205 0.94 7.84 20.00
N PRO A 206 1.49 8.77 20.79
CA PRO A 206 2.29 8.41 21.95
C PRO A 206 1.37 7.78 23.00
N SER A 207 1.52 6.47 23.25
CA SER A 207 0.64 5.70 24.14
C SER A 207 1.00 5.81 25.63
N CYS A 208 2.15 6.42 25.94
CA CYS A 208 2.66 6.59 27.28
C CYS A 208 3.35 7.96 27.37
N ILE A 209 2.55 8.96 27.71
CA ILE A 209 3.00 10.24 28.22
C ILE A 209 2.50 10.30 29.66
#